data_AF-A0A2G5X9S4-F1
#
_entry.id   AF-A0A2G5X9S4-F1
#
_cell.length_a   1.000
_cell.length_b   1.000
_cell.length_c   1.000
_cell.angle_alpha   90.00
_cell.angle_beta   90.00
_cell.angle_gamma   90.00
#
_symmetry.space_group_name_H-M   'P 1'
#
loop_
_entity.id
_entity.type
_entity.pdbx_description
1 polymer ?
#
loop_
_entity_poly.entity_id
_entity_poly.type
_entity_poly.pdbx_seq_one_letter_code
_entity_poly.pdbx_strand_id
1 'polypeptide(L)' 'MTAMAKDGVIEAFESTEHTFLVGVQWHPEALVKRDDATSLRLFERFVEAAT' A
#
# COMPACT_ATOMS: atom_id res chain seq x y z
N MET A 1 -1.76 -7.87 9.52
CA MET A 1 -0.52 -8.02 8.72
C MET A 1 -0.93 -8.58 7.37
N THR A 2 -0.53 -7.93 6.27
CA THR A 2 -1.03 -8.25 4.93
C THR A 2 0.09 -8.61 3.95
N ALA A 3 1.32 -8.12 4.17
CA ALA A 3 2.50 -8.54 3.41
C ALA A 3 3.73 -8.71 4.31
N MET A 4 4.59 -9.67 3.95
CA MET A 4 5.84 -9.98 4.66
C MET A 4 6.92 -10.38 3.64
N ALA A 5 8.12 -9.86 3.81
CA ALA A 5 9.29 -10.20 3.01
C ALA A 5 9.86 -11.57 3.41
N LYS A 6 10.74 -12.13 2.57
CA LYS A 6 11.34 -13.47 2.77
C LYS A 6 12.20 -13.58 4.03
N ASP A 7 12.73 -12.46 4.50
CA ASP A 7 13.52 -12.33 5.72
C ASP A 7 12.66 -12.14 6.99
N GLY A 8 11.33 -12.11 6.84
CA GLY A 8 10.39 -11.96 7.94
C GLY A 8 10.02 -10.50 8.28
N VAL A 9 10.54 -9.51 7.54
CA VAL A 9 10.14 -8.11 7.74
C VAL A 9 8.70 -7.91 7.27
N ILE A 10 7.88 -7.23 8.09
CA ILE A 10 6.51 -6.86 7.70
C ILE A 10 6.58 -5.72 6.69
N GLU A 11 6.01 -5.93 5.52
CA GLU A 11 6.03 -4.97 4.41
C GLU A 11 4.72 -4.20 4.28
N ALA A 12 3.60 -4.76 4.74
CA ALA A 12 2.31 -4.07 4.75
C ALA A 12 1.34 -4.56 5.82
N PHE A 13 0.43 -3.67 6.20
CA PHE A 13 -0.73 -3.98 7.02
C PHE A 13 -1.94 -3.13 6.59
N GLU A 14 -3.12 -3.63 6.91
CA GLU A 14 -4.38 -2.90 6.74
C GLU A 14 -5.20 -3.00 8.04
N SER A 15 -6.10 -2.04 8.26
CA SER A 15 -7.04 -2.09 9.38
C SER A 15 -8.27 -2.90 9.01
N THR A 16 -8.77 -3.70 9.96
CA THR A 16 -10.08 -4.36 9.86
C THR A 16 -11.23 -3.51 10.42
N GLU A 17 -10.92 -2.34 10.98
CA GLU A 17 -11.88 -1.49 11.70
C GLU A 17 -12.23 -0.20 10.94
N HIS A 18 -11.32 0.27 10.08
CA HIS A 18 -11.49 1.52 9.33
C HIS A 18 -11.89 1.21 7.89
N THR A 19 -12.71 2.08 7.28
CA THR A 19 -13.13 1.97 5.88
C THR A 19 -11.93 1.89 4.92
N PHE A 20 -10.89 2.67 5.20
CA PHE A 20 -9.63 2.59 4.48
C PHE A 20 -8.47 3.01 5.37
N LEU A 21 -7.58 2.06 5.67
CA LEU A 21 -6.30 2.30 6.32
C LEU A 21 -5.34 1.22 5.86
N VAL A 22 -4.31 1.63 5.13
CA VAL A 22 -3.25 0.78 4.60
C VAL A 22 -1.91 1.42 4.92
N GLY A 23 -1.00 0.65 5.51
CA GLY A 23 0.40 1.01 5.70
C GLY A 23 1.28 0.09 4.86
N VAL A 24 2.23 0.68 4.13
CA VAL A 24 3.25 -0.05 3.36
C VAL A 24 4.63 0.46 3.76
N GLN A 25 5.62 -0.43 3.77
CA GLN A 25 6.98 -0.09 4.17
C GLN A 25 7.83 0.39 3.00
N TRP A 26 7.56 -0.08 1.78
CA TRP A 26 8.23 0.42 0.58
C TRP A 26 7.76 1.83 0.20
N HIS A 27 8.42 2.43 -0.80
CA HIS A 27 8.15 3.78 -1.31
C HIS A 27 7.30 3.75 -2.60
N PRO A 28 5.97 3.55 -2.53
CA PRO A 28 5.13 3.50 -3.73
C PRO A 28 5.18 4.81 -4.53
N GLU A 29 5.40 5.96 -3.89
CA GLU A 29 5.52 7.28 -4.52
C GLU A 29 6.72 7.37 -5.49
N ALA A 30 7.78 6.61 -5.23
CA ALA A 30 8.94 6.53 -6.12
C ALA A 30 8.72 5.51 -7.24
N LEU A 31 7.97 4.45 -6.97
CA LEU A 31 7.72 3.35 -7.92
C LEU A 31 6.66 3.70 -8.97
N VAL A 32 5.68 4.54 -8.64
CA VAL A 32 4.73 5.09 -9.63
C VAL A 32 5.48 5.78 -10.78
N LYS A 33 6.57 6.50 -10.48
CA LYS A 33 7.40 7.17 -11.50
C LYS A 33 8.16 6.20 -12.41
N ARG A 34 8.11 4.90 -12.11
CA ARG A 34 8.74 3.80 -12.87
C ARG A 34 7.69 2.85 -13.44
N ASP A 35 6.46 3.33 -13.63
CA ASP A 35 5.33 2.58 -14.20
C ASP A 35 4.95 1.32 -13.39
N ASP A 36 5.21 1.31 -12.08
CA ASP A 36 4.74 0.23 -11.20
C ASP A 36 3.23 0.35 -10.97
N ALA A 37 2.46 -0.49 -11.67
CA ALA A 37 1.00 -0.49 -11.61
C ALA A 37 0.45 -0.78 -10.21
N THR A 38 1.16 -1.56 -9.39
CA THR A 38 0.72 -1.87 -8.02
C THR A 38 0.77 -0.63 -7.14
N SER A 39 1.85 0.14 -7.25
CA SER A 39 2.01 1.39 -6.50
C SER A 39 1.00 2.44 -6.94
N LEU A 40 0.70 2.53 -8.25
CA LEU A 40 -0.35 3.44 -8.73
C LEU A 40 -1.71 3.09 -8.13
N ARG A 41 -2.07 1.80 -8.14
CA ARG A 41 -3.34 1.32 -7.57
C ARG A 41 -3.50 1.63 -6.09
N LEU A 42 -2.42 1.68 -5.30
CA LEU A 42 -2.51 2.09 -3.89
C LEU A 42 -3.04 3.52 -3.75
N PHE A 43 -2.52 4.44 -4.57
CA PHE A 43 -2.97 5.84 -4.56
C PHE A 43 -4.37 6.00 -5.14
N GLU A 44 -4.72 5.28 -6.21
CA GLU A 44 -6.08 5.29 -6.77
C GLU A 44 -7.11 4.88 -5.72
N ARG A 45 -6.85 3.80 -4.97
CA ARG A 45 -7.74 3.33 -3.90
C ARG A 45 -7.78 4.28 -2.70
N PHE A 46 -6.66 4.90 -2.37
CA PHE A 46 -6.63 5.93 -1.33
C PHE A 46 -7.52 7.13 -1.70
N VAL A 47 -7.46 7.60 -2.96
CA VAL A 47 -8.29 8.72 -3.43
C VAL A 47 -9.77 8.32 -3.50
N GLU A 48 -10.07 7.12 -4.00
CA GLU A 48 -11.43 6.59 -4.05
C GLU A 48 -12.06 6.51 -2.65
N ALA A 49 -11.29 6.08 -1.64
CA ALA A 49 -11.77 6.00 -0.26
C ALA A 49 -11.93 7.36 0.44
N ALA A 50 -11.41 8.44 -0.14
CA ALA A 50 -11.53 9.80 0.39
C ALA A 50 -12.74 10.55 -0.18
N THR A 51 -13.54 9.91 -1.03
CA THR A 51 -14.76 10.44 -1.66
C THR A 51 -16.00 9.79 -1.07
#